data_AF-A0A1T4XLZ3-F1
#
_entry.id   AF-A0A1T4XLZ3-F1
#
_cell.length_a   1.000
_cell.length_b   1.000
_cell.length_c   1.000
_cell.angle_alpha   90.00
_cell.angle_beta   90.00
_cell.angle_gamma   90.00
#
_symmetry.space_group_name_H-M   'P 1'
#
loop_
_entity.id
_entity.type
_entity.pdbx_description
1 polymer ?
#
loop_
_entity_poly.entity_id
_entity_poly.type
_entity_poly.pdbx_seq_one_letter_code
_entity_poly.pdbx_strand_id
1 'polypeptide(L)'
;MESAAIIQILMKYLKDKEKVEYDELLKFLHNSEDCSIKKNNISQINDCIFDLILEGILKVGIVYSYYGSSNQYYIDRDKLMRKIGSNSLLAS
;
A
#
# COMPACT_ATOMS: atom_id res chain seq x y z
N MET A 1 3.33 -3.81 16.11
CA MET A 1 3.26 -2.34 16.17
C MET A 1 3.79 -1.69 14.90
N GLU A 2 4.91 -2.16 14.34
CA GLU A 2 5.50 -1.56 13.12
C GLU A 2 4.67 -1.76 11.84
N SER A 3 4.05 -2.94 11.63
CA SER A 3 3.23 -3.21 10.44
C SER A 3 2.01 -2.29 10.31
N ALA A 4 1.40 -1.91 11.44
CA ALA A 4 0.26 -0.99 11.44
C ALA A 4 0.67 0.42 10.97
N ALA A 5 1.87 0.88 11.35
CA ALA A 5 2.41 2.17 10.91
C ALA A 5 2.72 2.16 9.40
N ILE A 6 3.31 1.08 8.88
CA ILE A 6 3.55 0.90 7.44
C ILE A 6 2.21 0.92 6.68
N ILE A 7 1.22 0.18 7.16
CA ILE A 7 -0.12 0.15 6.55
C ILE A 7 -0.74 1.55 6.55
N GLN A 8 -0.61 2.34 7.61
CA GLN A 8 -1.12 3.72 7.63
C GLN A 8 -0.42 4.63 6.61
N ILE A 9 0.90 4.53 6.50
CA ILE A 9 1.69 5.30 5.53
C ILE A 9 1.32 4.90 4.10
N LEU A 10 1.18 3.61 3.83
CA LEU A 10 0.68 3.08 2.56
C LEU A 10 -0.73 3.59 2.25
N MET A 11 -1.68 3.47 3.18
CA MET A 11 -3.05 3.94 2.99
C MET A 11 -3.12 5.45 2.70
N LYS A 12 -2.29 6.26 3.38
CA LYS A 12 -2.20 7.70 3.13
C LYS A 12 -1.69 8.00 1.72
N TYR A 13 -0.69 7.27 1.25
CA TYR A 13 -0.16 7.40 -0.11
C TYR A 13 -1.15 6.94 -1.19
N LEU A 14 -1.91 5.88 -0.91
CA LEU A 14 -2.87 5.28 -1.83
C LEU A 14 -4.17 6.09 -1.95
N LYS A 15 -4.51 6.92 -0.96
CA LYS A 15 -5.80 7.62 -0.82
C LYS A 15 -6.26 8.37 -2.08
N ASP A 16 -5.31 9.00 -2.77
CA ASP A 16 -5.56 9.87 -3.92
C ASP A 16 -5.19 9.21 -5.25
N LYS A 17 -4.84 7.92 -5.23
CA LYS A 17 -4.47 7.14 -6.42
C LYS A 17 -5.61 6.22 -6.83
N GLU A 18 -5.76 6.04 -8.14
CA GLU A 18 -6.65 5.01 -8.72
C GLU A 18 -5.94 3.67 -8.86
N LYS A 19 -4.63 3.72 -9.14
CA LYS A 19 -3.74 2.57 -9.26
C LYS A 19 -2.31 2.95 -8.91
N VAL A 20 -1.49 1.95 -8.62
CA VAL A 20 -0.07 2.12 -8.30
C VAL A 20 0.74 0.92 -8.77
N GLU A 21 1.98 1.15 -9.16
CA GLU A 21 2.92 0.05 -9.47
C GLU A 21 3.67 -0.40 -8.23
N TYR A 22 4.08 -1.66 -8.20
CA TYR A 22 4.86 -2.20 -7.07
C TYR A 22 6.16 -1.41 -6.87
N ASP A 23 6.87 -1.09 -7.95
CA ASP A 23 8.12 -0.34 -7.89
C ASP A 23 7.93 1.09 -7.39
N GLU A 24 6.78 1.71 -7.67
CA GLU A 24 6.42 3.02 -7.12
C GLU A 24 6.21 2.96 -5.60
N LEU A 25 5.54 1.92 -5.11
CA LEU A 25 5.33 1.70 -3.67
C LEU A 25 6.66 1.51 -2.95
N LEU A 26 7.55 0.68 -3.50
CA LEU A 26 8.87 0.45 -2.92
C LEU A 26 9.70 1.73 -2.88
N LYS A 27 9.74 2.49 -3.98
CA LYS A 27 10.46 3.78 -4.04
C LYS A 27 9.89 4.78 -3.05
N PHE A 28 8.56 4.87 -2.92
CA PHE A 28 7.91 5.75 -1.96
C PHE A 28 8.31 5.42 -0.52
N LEU A 29 8.24 4.14 -0.15
CA LEU A 29 8.58 3.70 1.21
C LEU A 29 10.08 3.91 1.52
N HIS A 30 10.97 3.61 0.57
CA HIS A 30 12.41 3.78 0.73
C HIS A 30 12.83 5.26 0.85
N ASN A 31 12.12 6.15 0.16
CA ASN A 31 12.37 7.60 0.20
C ASN A 31 11.61 8.31 1.32
N SER A 32 10.75 7.61 2.06
CA SER A 32 10.11 8.21 3.23
C SER A 32 11.17 8.58 4.27
N GLU A 33 11.09 9.79 4.81
CA GLU A 33 12.00 10.27 5.86
C GLU A 33 11.82 9.53 7.20
N ASP A 34 10.81 8.67 7.28
CA ASP A 34 10.49 7.88 8.45
C ASP A 34 11.58 6.82 8.67
N CYS A 35 12.46 7.10 9.62
CA CYS A 35 13.66 6.30 9.93
C CYS A 35 13.30 4.86 10.36
N SER A 36 12.05 4.63 10.78
CA SER A 36 11.48 3.33 11.09
C SER A 36 11.34 2.43 9.84
N ILE A 37 10.97 2.99 8.69
CA ILE A 37 10.79 2.24 7.43
C ILE A 37 12.13 1.88 6.81
N LYS A 38 13.16 2.73 6.93
CA LYS A 38 14.52 2.43 6.43
C LYS A 38 15.16 1.22 7.10
N LYS A 39 14.72 0.85 8.31
CA LYS A 39 15.14 -0.38 9.00
C LYS A 39 14.27 -1.59 8.68
N ASN A 40 13.08 -1.39 8.10
CA ASN A 40 12.16 -2.48 7.84
C ASN A 40 12.62 -3.30 6.62
N ASN A 41 12.54 -4.61 6.78
CA ASN A 41 12.97 -5.54 5.74
C ASN A 41 11.92 -5.56 4.61
N ILE A 42 12.33 -5.70 3.35
CA ILE A 42 11.42 -5.77 2.18
C ILE A 42 10.30 -6.79 2.40
N SER A 43 10.58 -7.86 3.14
CA SER A 43 9.59 -8.86 3.57
C SER A 43 8.41 -8.24 4.31
N GLN A 44 8.63 -7.36 5.29
CA GLN A 44 7.55 -6.75 6.07
C GLN A 44 6.68 -5.82 5.24
N ILE A 45 7.29 -5.11 4.27
CA ILE A 45 6.55 -4.28 3.32
C ILE A 45 5.65 -5.16 2.45
N ASN A 46 6.18 -6.28 1.98
CA ASN A 46 5.41 -7.24 1.18
C ASN A 46 4.27 -7.86 1.98
N ASP A 47 4.49 -8.20 3.26
CA ASP A 47 3.43 -8.71 4.14
C ASP A 47 2.31 -7.66 4.30
N CYS A 48 2.66 -6.38 4.52
CA CYS A 48 1.67 -5.31 4.62
C CYS A 48 0.90 -5.08 3.30
N ILE A 49 1.56 -5.19 2.15
CA ILE A 49 0.90 -5.13 0.84
C ILE A 49 -0.04 -6.32 0.67
N PHE A 50 0.40 -7.51 1.08
CA PHE A 50 -0.42 -8.72 1.00
C PHE A 50 -1.66 -8.63 1.89
N ASP A 51 -1.56 -8.08 3.09
CA ASP A 51 -2.71 -7.81 3.96
C ASP A 51 -3.75 -6.91 3.26
N LEU A 52 -3.28 -5.83 2.60
CA LEU A 52 -4.16 -4.94 1.85
C LEU A 52 -4.81 -5.63 0.63
N ILE A 53 -4.14 -6.64 0.04
CA ILE A 53 -4.70 -7.49 -1.02
C ILE A 53 -5.76 -8.44 -0.45
N LEU A 54 -5.50 -9.09 0.69
CA LEU A 54 -6.43 -10.01 1.32
C LEU A 54 -7.73 -9.32 1.76
N GLU A 55 -7.64 -8.08 2.23
CA GLU A 55 -8.82 -7.25 2.53
C GLU A 55 -9.54 -6.76 1.27
N GLY A 56 -8.90 -6.93 0.10
CA GLY A 56 -9.39 -6.50 -1.20
C GLY A 56 -9.38 -4.99 -1.37
N ILE A 57 -8.54 -4.27 -0.62
CA ILE A 57 -8.24 -2.85 -0.84
C ILE A 57 -7.35 -2.69 -2.07
N LEU A 58 -6.35 -3.57 -2.21
CA LEU A 58 -5.53 -3.66 -3.42
C LEU A 58 -6.01 -4.85 -4.25
N LYS A 59 -6.25 -4.62 -5.54
CA LYS A 59 -6.55 -5.66 -6.52
C LYS A 59 -5.38 -5.77 -7.49
N VAL A 60 -4.77 -6.94 -7.56
CA VAL A 60 -3.67 -7.20 -8.49
C VAL A 60 -4.23 -7.25 -9.91
N GLY A 61 -3.73 -6.39 -10.78
CA GLY A 61 -4.02 -6.43 -12.21
C GLY A 61 -2.72 -6.53 -13.00
N ILE A 62 -2.70 -7.47 -13.93
CA ILE A 62 -1.60 -7.61 -14.89
C ILE A 62 -1.97 -6.77 -16.10
N VAL A 63 -1.17 -5.74 -16.37
CA VAL A 63 -1.37 -4.87 -17.54
C VAL A 63 -0.41 -5.31 -18.62
N TYR A 64 -0.95 -5.74 -19.76
CA TYR A 64 -0.18 -6.13 -20.93
C TYR A 64 -0.02 -4.92 -21.86
N SER A 65 1.21 -4.69 -22.30
CA SER A 65 1.56 -3.70 -23.34
C SER A 65 2.34 -4.38 -24.46
N TYR A 66 2.51 -3.69 -25.58
CA TYR A 66 3.34 -4.17 -26.70
C TYR A 66 4.81 -4.41 -26.29
N TYR A 67 5.27 -3.77 -25.21
CA TYR A 67 6.66 -3.82 -24.75
C TYR A 67 6.89 -4.72 -23.52
N GLY A 68 5.83 -5.32 -22.96
CA GLY A 68 5.91 -6.18 -21.78
C GLY A 68 4.68 -6.11 -20.88
N SER A 69 4.72 -6.84 -19.76
CA SER A 69 3.68 -6.83 -18.72
C SER A 69 4.15 -6.08 -17.48
N SER A 70 3.30 -5.24 -16.88
CA SER A 70 3.55 -4.64 -15.56
C SER A 70 2.48 -5.08 -14.55
N ASN A 71 2.91 -5.28 -13.30
CA ASN A 71 2.03 -5.55 -12.19
C ASN A 71 1.55 -4.22 -11.60
N GLN A 72 0.26 -3.95 -11.72
CA GLN A 72 -0.39 -2.77 -11.17
C GLN A 72 -1.37 -3.19 -10.07
N TYR A 73 -1.42 -2.42 -8.98
CA TYR A 73 -2.45 -2.57 -7.96
C TYR A 73 -3.52 -1.53 -8.18
N TYR A 74 -4.74 -1.99 -8.44
CA TYR A 74 -5.93 -1.15 -8.51
C TYR A 74 -6.51 -0.98 -7.11
N ILE A 75 -6.91 0.24 -6.78
CA ILE A 75 -7.26 0.62 -5.41
C ILE A 75 -8.79 0.68 -5.27
N ASP A 76 -9.34 -0.15 -4.38
CA ASP A 76 -10.73 -0.09 -3.97
C ASP A 76 -10.92 1.05 -2.96
N ARG A 77 -11.21 2.25 -3.48
CA ARG A 77 -11.27 3.50 -2.68
C ARG A 77 -12.31 3.43 -1.57
N ASP A 78 -13.44 2.78 -1.80
CA ASP A 78 -14.49 2.65 -0.80
C ASP A 78 -14.01 1.84 0.40
N LYS A 79 -13.35 0.71 0.16
CA LYS A 79 -12.75 -0.11 1.23
C LYS A 79 -11.60 0.61 1.92
N LEU A 80 -10.75 1.30 1.15
CA LEU A 80 -9.65 2.10 1.69
C LEU A 80 -10.16 3.17 2.66
N MET A 81 -11.16 3.96 2.25
CA MET A 81 -11.71 5.04 3.07
C MET A 81 -12.43 4.51 4.31
N ARG A 82 -13.14 3.38 4.21
CA ARG A 82 -13.73 2.72 5.37
C ARG A 82 -12.65 2.30 6.37
N LYS A 83 -11.56 1.69 5.91
CA LYS A 83 -10.46 1.25 6.79
C LYS A 83 -9.74 2.43 7.46
N ILE A 84 -9.52 3.52 6.73
CA ILE A 84 -8.97 4.77 7.30
C ILE A 84 -9.91 5.32 8.39
N GLY A 85 -11.23 5.36 8.10
CA GLY A 85 -12.24 5.82 9.06
C GLY A 85 -12.30 4.96 10.32
N SER A 86 -12.27 3.63 10.20
CA SER A 86 -12.26 2.71 11.34
C SER A 86 -11.02 2.86 12.21
N ASN A 87 -9.84 3.09 11.62
CA ASN A 87 -8.62 3.33 12.38
C ASN A 87 -8.64 4.69 13.10
N SER A 88 -9.32 5.69 12.54
CA SER A 88 -9.50 7.00 13.20
C SER A 88 -10.38 6.89 14.44
N LEU A 89 -11.39 6.02 14.43
CA LEU A 89 -12.30 5.82 15.56
C LEU A 89 -11.66 5.05 16.72
N LEU A 90 -10.68 4.20 16.43
CA LEU A 90 -9.93 3.43 17.44
C LEU A 90 -8.78 4.21 18.07
N ALA A 91 -8.40 5.35 17.49
CA ALA A 91 -7.34 6.23 18.00
C ALA A 91 -7.87 7.38 18.88
N SER A 92 -9.17 7.39 19.19
CA SER A 92 -9.85 8.35 20.08
C SER A 92 -10.13 7.75 21.45
#